data_AF-A0AAW2D8G3-F1
#
_entry.id   AF-A0AAW2D8G3-F1
#
_cell.length_a   1.000
_cell.length_b   1.000
_cell.length_c   1.000
_cell.angle_alpha   90.00
_cell.angle_beta   90.00
_cell.angle_gamma   90.00
#
_symmetry.space_group_name_H-M   'P 1'
#
loop_
_entity.id
_entity.type
_entity.pdbx_description
1 polymer ?
#
loop_
_entity_poly.entity_id
_entity_poly.type
_entity_poly.pdbx_seq_one_letter_code
_entity_poly.pdbx_strand_id
1 'polypeptide(L)' 'MSSPSPRKNISSDKLNTDQASQMGEIGITVQSLWYVPKYQTVASTKAALRALDFMLGCF' A
#
# COMPACT_ATOMS: atom_id res chain seq x y z
N MET A 1 -36.33 29.86 24.94
CA MET A 1 -35.31 28.81 25.17
C MET A 1 -35.19 28.03 23.87
N SER A 2 -34.17 28.32 23.07
CA SER A 2 -33.94 27.69 21.77
C SER A 2 -33.25 26.34 21.96
N SER A 3 -33.93 25.26 21.57
CA SER A 3 -33.43 23.89 21.64
C SER A 3 -32.09 23.74 20.88
N PRO A 4 -31.15 22.92 21.35
CA PRO A 4 -29.85 22.76 20.69
C PRO A 4 -30.01 22.00 19.38
N SER A 5 -29.35 22.47 18.32
CA SER A 5 -29.33 21.81 17.01
C SER A 5 -28.68 20.41 17.08
N PRO A 6 -29.17 19.42 16.31
CA PRO A 6 -28.58 18.09 16.28
C PRO A 6 -27.13 18.14 15.76
N ARG A 7 -26.18 17.62 16.53
CA ARG A 7 -24.84 17.32 15.99
C ARG A 7 -25.01 16.32 14.85
N LYS A 8 -24.46 16.64 13.68
CA LYS A 8 -24.40 15.71 12.55
C LYS A 8 -23.41 14.61 12.92
N ASN A 9 -23.93 13.50 13.41
CA ASN A 9 -23.18 12.27 13.59
C ASN A 9 -22.86 11.80 12.17
N ILE A 10 -21.58 11.87 11.78
CA ILE A 10 -21.14 11.39 10.47
C ILE A 10 -21.50 9.90 10.43
N SER A 11 -22.46 9.53 9.56
CA SER A 11 -22.93 8.15 9.48
C SER A 11 -21.78 7.25 8.98
N SER A 12 -21.72 6.05 9.55
CA SER A 12 -20.83 4.95 9.17
C SER A 12 -20.86 4.62 7.67
N ASP A 13 -21.87 5.13 6.95
CA ASP A 13 -22.12 4.88 5.53
C ASP A 13 -21.25 5.74 4.60
N LYS A 14 -20.57 6.76 5.14
CA LYS A 14 -19.56 7.53 4.40
C LYS A 14 -18.27 6.78 4.15
N LEU A 15 -18.07 5.61 4.77
CA LEU A 15 -16.76 4.94 4.75
C LEU A 15 -16.45 4.24 3.41
N ASN A 16 -17.43 4.04 2.53
CA ASN A 16 -17.25 3.25 1.30
C ASN A 16 -17.82 3.91 0.03
N THR A 17 -18.26 5.16 0.10
CA THR A 17 -18.95 5.84 -1.01
C THR A 17 -18.00 6.42 -2.05
N ASP A 18 -16.80 6.84 -1.63
CA ASP A 18 -15.83 7.49 -2.53
C ASP A 18 -15.25 6.51 -3.57
N GLN A 19 -14.89 5.28 -3.15
CA GLN A 19 -14.37 4.24 -4.05
C GLN A 19 -15.48 3.62 -4.93
N ALA A 20 -16.71 3.52 -4.42
CA ALA A 20 -17.83 2.96 -5.18
C ALA A 20 -18.34 3.89 -6.29
N SER A 21 -18.21 5.22 -6.11
CA SER A 21 -18.63 6.19 -7.11
C SER A 21 -17.53 6.52 -8.12
N GLN A 22 -16.27 6.49 -7.69
CA GLN A 22 -15.12 6.79 -8.54
C GLN A 22 -14.52 5.48 -9.00
N MET A 23 -14.81 5.08 -10.24
CA MET A 23 -14.31 3.86 -10.89
C MET A 23 -12.79 3.92 -11.19
N GLY A 24 -12.02 4.63 -10.37
CA GLY A 24 -10.58 4.77 -10.51
C GLY A 24 -9.83 3.69 -9.73
N GLU A 25 -8.62 3.40 -10.17
CA GLU A 25 -7.71 2.49 -9.46
C GLU A 25 -6.77 3.31 -8.56
N ILE A 26 -6.63 2.87 -7.30
CA ILE A 26 -5.68 3.44 -6.35
C ILE A 26 -4.56 2.42 -6.17
N GLY A 27 -3.34 2.81 -6.52
CA GLY A 27 -2.14 1.99 -6.37
C GLY A 27 -1.01 2.79 -5.74
N ILE A 28 0.04 2.08 -5.34
CA ILE A 28 1.30 2.67 -4.86
C ILE A 28 2.39 2.47 -5.91
N THR A 29 3.33 3.41 -5.98
CA THR A 29 4.52 3.27 -6.80
C THR A 29 5.71 3.00 -5.89
N VAL A 30 6.41 1.89 -6.12
CA VAL A 30 7.62 1.51 -5.40
C VAL A 30 8.80 1.45 -6.36
N GLN A 31 9.96 1.92 -5.90
CA GLN A 31 11.21 1.80 -6.64
C GLN A 31 11.74 0.36 -6.50
N SER A 32 12.18 -0.23 -7.61
CA SER A 32 12.88 -1.51 -7.61
C SER A 32 14.23 -1.39 -8.32
N LEU A 33 15.22 -2.12 -7.81
CA LEU A 33 16.53 -2.28 -8.45
C LEU A 33 16.69 -3.72 -8.91
N TRP A 34 17.44 -3.90 -10.00
CA TRP A 34 17.80 -5.22 -10.49
C TRP A 34 19.03 -5.76 -9.76
N TYR A 35 18.83 -6.74 -8.87
CA TYR A 35 19.92 -7.38 -8.12
C TYR A 35 20.49 -8.59 -8.87
N VAL A 36 21.77 -8.51 -9.24
CA VAL A 36 22.50 -9.59 -9.91
C VAL A 36 23.38 -10.34 -8.90
N PRO A 37 23.36 -11.68 -8.86
CA PRO A 37 24.26 -12.47 -8.03
C PRO A 37 25.72 -12.17 -8.36
N LYS A 38 26.54 -11.89 -7.33
CA LYS A 38 27.97 -11.58 -7.51
C LYS A 38 28.76 -12.74 -8.13
N TYR A 39 28.43 -13.97 -7.76
CA TYR A 39 29.04 -15.19 -8.26
C TYR A 39 27.95 -16.19 -8.64
N GLN A 40 28.29 -17.18 -9.46
CA GLN A 40 27.37 -18.27 -9.84
C GLN A 40 27.29 -19.35 -8.76
N THR A 41 27.02 -18.92 -7.52
CA THR A 41 26.87 -19.78 -6.36
C THR A 41 25.47 -19.66 -5.78
N VAL A 42 24.98 -20.73 -5.15
CA VAL A 42 23.67 -20.74 -4.48
C VAL A 42 23.58 -19.65 -3.41
N ALA A 43 24.68 -19.38 -2.70
CA ALA A 43 24.72 -18.34 -1.67
C ALA A 43 24.53 -16.93 -2.27
N SER A 44 25.22 -16.61 -3.38
CA SER A 44 25.07 -15.33 -4.07
C SER A 44 23.67 -15.13 -4.65
N THR A 45 23.06 -16.19 -5.18
CA THR A 45 21.67 -16.14 -5.67
C THR A 45 20.70 -15.86 -4.52
N LYS A 46 20.84 -16.58 -3.39
CA LYS A 46 20.02 -16.34 -2.20
C LYS A 46 20.18 -14.91 -1.68
N ALA A 47 21.40 -14.36 -1.66
CA ALA A 47 21.64 -12.99 -1.23
C ALA A 47 20.94 -11.95 -2.14
N ALA A 48 20.98 -12.13 -3.47
CA ALA A 48 20.28 -11.26 -4.40
C ALA A 48 18.75 -11.31 -4.21
N LEU A 49 18.19 -12.49 -3.98
CA LEU A 49 16.77 -12.66 -3.68
C LEU A 49 16.37 -11.99 -2.36
N ARG A 50 17.18 -12.13 -1.30
CA ARG A 50 16.92 -11.46 -0.02
C ARG A 50 16.95 -9.93 -0.12
N ALA A 51 17.81 -9.38 -0.96
CA ALA A 51 17.83 -7.94 -1.22
C ALA A 51 16.54 -7.47 -1.92
N LEU A 52 16.02 -8.26 -2.87
CA LEU A 52 14.72 -8.02 -3.51
C LEU A 52 13.57 -8.12 -2.49
N ASP A 53 13.54 -9.16 -1.67
CA ASP A 53 12.51 -9.36 -0.63
C ASP A 53 12.47 -8.18 0.34
N PHE A 54 13.63 -7.65 0.74
CA PHE A 54 13.70 -6.51 1.64
C PHE A 54 13.23 -5.20 0.98
N MET A 55 13.52 -5.02 -0.31
CA MET A 55 13.12 -3.82 -1.04
C MET A 55 11.63 -3.80 -1.38
N LEU A 56 11.06 -4.94 -1.78
CA LEU A 56 9.68 -5.01 -2.28
C LEU A 56 8.70 -5.55 -1.25
N GLY A 57 9.12 -6.54 -0.45
CA GLY A 57 8.26 -7.18 0.55
C GLY A 57 8.03 -6.35 1.81
N CYS A 58 8.65 -5.17 1.92
CA CYS A 58 8.50 -4.26 3.07
C CYS A 58 7.51 -3.10 2.83
N PHE A 59 6.79 -3.09 1.70
CA PHE A 59 5.73 -2.14 1.37
C PHE A 59 4.40 -2.86 1.21
#